data_AF-A0A933BYE9-F1
#
_entry.id   AF-A0A933BYE9-F1
#
_cell.length_a   1.000
_cell.length_b   1.000
_cell.length_c   1.000
_cell.angle_alpha   90.00
_cell.angle_beta   90.00
_cell.angle_gamma   90.00
#
_symmetry.space_group_name_H-M   'P 1'
#
loop_
_entity.id
_entity.type
_entity.pdbx_description
1 polymer ?
#
loop_
_entity_poly.entity_id
_entity_poly.type
_entity_poly.pdbx_seq_one_letter_code
_entity_poly.pdbx_strand_id
1 'polypeptide(L)'
;MLAYLSTHPSTAGRIERLKAMAAQAPGPRVKLLPDRDWRDVMKICQVAAQQTGVAPRPRPAAVAPRPSRGVGRVYFVPMGEFPAASVEHLIAYYREKYGLAIETLTAVPLEAAAVDLLRQQLVAEELIALVKHHHPGLAEDPEAILIGLTAYDMYIREYTWEFAFAWRQDGRFAAISSARMDPENFGDPPDPDLLHTRLRKAVSKTIGLMHYRLPQGSDRNSVMYGPILGLDDLDSVGEEF
;
A
#
# COMPACT_ATOMS: atom_id res chain seq x y z
N MET A 1 -5.84 -25.91 -13.25
CA MET A 1 -6.35 -24.70 -13.93
C MET A 1 -7.62 -24.26 -13.23
N LEU A 2 -7.49 -23.49 -12.14
CA LEU A 2 -8.62 -23.02 -11.33
C LEU A 2 -9.06 -21.68 -11.88
N ALA A 3 -10.26 -21.63 -12.47
CA ALA A 3 -10.86 -20.43 -13.00
C ALA A 3 -11.27 -19.50 -11.84
N TYR A 4 -10.79 -18.26 -11.91
CA TYR A 4 -11.07 -17.18 -10.97
C TYR A 4 -12.57 -16.79 -11.08
N LEU A 5 -13.39 -17.25 -10.14
CA LEU A 5 -14.78 -16.82 -10.01
C LEU A 5 -14.82 -15.54 -9.18
N SER A 6 -14.76 -14.40 -9.85
CA SER A 6 -14.94 -13.08 -9.25
C SER A 6 -16.30 -13.01 -8.55
N THR A 7 -16.29 -12.84 -7.23
CA THR A 7 -17.51 -12.59 -6.42
C THR A 7 -17.87 -11.10 -6.39
N HIS A 8 -17.16 -10.26 -7.13
CA HIS A 8 -17.55 -8.86 -7.30
C HIS A 8 -18.67 -8.74 -8.33
N PRO A 9 -19.78 -8.04 -8.02
CA PRO A 9 -20.75 -7.70 -9.04
C PRO A 9 -20.02 -6.88 -10.11
N SER A 10 -20.20 -7.27 -11.38
CA SER A 10 -19.65 -6.54 -12.52
C SER A 10 -19.98 -5.06 -12.42
N THR A 11 -19.21 -4.19 -13.08
CA THR A 11 -19.50 -2.75 -13.16
C THR A 11 -20.94 -2.48 -13.58
N ALA A 12 -21.47 -3.27 -14.51
CA ALA A 12 -22.89 -3.24 -14.89
C ALA A 12 -23.83 -3.58 -13.71
N GLY A 13 -23.54 -4.64 -12.96
CA GLY A 13 -24.30 -5.01 -11.76
C GLY A 13 -24.24 -3.97 -10.64
N ARG A 14 -23.11 -3.27 -10.48
CA ARG A 14 -22.97 -2.14 -9.53
C ARG A 14 -23.83 -0.95 -9.96
N ILE A 15 -23.83 -0.62 -11.26
CA ILE A 15 -24.64 0.48 -11.82
C ILE A 15 -26.13 0.18 -11.69
N GLU A 16 -26.58 -1.04 -11.97
CA GLU A 16 -27.98 -1.42 -11.77
C GLU A 16 -28.41 -1.35 -10.31
N ARG A 17 -27.55 -1.80 -9.39
CA ARG A 17 -27.82 -1.70 -7.95
C ARG A 17 -27.92 -0.25 -7.49
N LEU A 18 -27.06 0.64 -7.99
CA LEU A 18 -27.14 2.08 -7.71
C LEU A 18 -28.41 2.72 -8.28
N LYS A 19 -28.82 2.35 -9.50
CA LYS A 19 -30.10 2.78 -10.08
C LYS A 19 -31.29 2.31 -9.24
N ALA A 20 -31.27 1.06 -8.77
CA ALA A 20 -32.32 0.50 -7.92
C ALA A 20 -32.39 1.20 -6.54
N MET A 21 -31.25 1.57 -5.96
CA MET A 21 -31.18 2.34 -4.70
C MET A 21 -31.68 3.77 -4.89
N ALA A 22 -31.33 4.42 -6.00
CA ALA A 22 -31.78 5.78 -6.32
C ALA A 22 -33.28 5.84 -6.68
N ALA A 23 -33.88 4.74 -7.14
CA ALA A 23 -35.31 4.63 -7.42
C ALA A 23 -36.17 4.45 -6.15
N GLN A 24 -35.56 4.18 -4.99
CA GLN A 24 -36.27 4.18 -3.71
C GLN A 24 -36.52 5.63 -3.28
N ALA A 25 -37.72 5.90 -2.75
CA ALA A 25 -38.05 7.21 -2.23
C ALA A 25 -37.02 7.60 -1.15
N PRO A 26 -36.38 8.79 -1.23
CA PRO A 26 -35.39 9.18 -0.25
C PRO A 26 -36.00 9.15 1.14
N GLY A 27 -35.31 8.48 2.06
CA GLY A 27 -35.70 8.45 3.47
C GLY A 27 -35.82 9.85 4.05
N PRO A 28 -36.51 10.02 5.19
CA PRO A 28 -36.66 11.31 5.83
C PRO A 28 -35.29 11.95 6.06
N ARG A 29 -35.15 13.23 5.74
CA ARG A 29 -33.90 13.97 5.97
C ARG A 29 -33.63 14.01 7.47
N VAL A 30 -32.67 13.23 7.93
CA VAL A 30 -32.18 13.27 9.32
C VAL A 30 -31.06 14.30 9.40
N LYS A 31 -31.13 15.20 10.38
CA LYS A 31 -30.03 16.13 10.68
C LYS A 31 -28.85 15.29 11.21
N LEU A 32 -27.78 15.20 10.43
CA LEU A 32 -26.56 14.42 10.76
C LEU A 32 -25.97 14.78 12.14
N LEU A 33 -26.16 16.01 12.59
CA LEU A 33 -25.79 16.49 13.91
C LEU A 33 -26.98 17.24 14.52
N PRO A 34 -27.85 16.57 15.30
CA PRO A 34 -29.09 17.18 15.79
C PRO A 34 -28.82 18.44 16.62
N ASP A 35 -27.74 18.42 17.40
CA ASP A 35 -27.45 19.42 18.44
C ASP A 35 -26.39 20.46 18.05
N ARG A 36 -25.98 20.54 16.77
CA ARG A 36 -24.99 21.54 16.31
C ARG A 36 -25.51 22.34 15.12
N ASP A 37 -25.16 23.63 15.06
CA ASP A 37 -25.35 24.48 13.88
C ASP A 37 -24.13 24.30 12.95
N TRP A 38 -24.36 24.33 11.62
CA TRP A 38 -23.31 24.30 10.61
C TRP A 38 -22.24 25.39 10.84
N ARG A 39 -22.64 26.53 11.42
CA ARG A 39 -21.73 27.62 11.79
C ARG A 39 -20.72 27.23 12.88
N ASP A 40 -21.03 26.25 13.73
CA ASP A 40 -20.11 25.78 14.78
C ASP A 40 -19.01 24.88 14.22
N VAL A 41 -19.31 24.13 13.16
CA VAL A 41 -18.31 23.33 12.42
C VAL A 41 -17.29 24.23 11.74
N MET A 42 -17.74 25.35 11.15
CA MET A 42 -16.86 26.32 10.49
C MET A 42 -15.91 27.02 11.48
N LYS A 43 -16.33 27.25 12.74
CA LYS A 43 -15.45 27.83 13.76
C LYS A 43 -14.31 26.89 14.16
N ILE A 44 -14.56 25.57 14.21
CA ILE A 44 -13.51 24.57 14.49
C ILE A 44 -12.42 24.60 13.41
N CYS A 45 -12.81 24.82 12.15
CA CYS A 45 -11.87 24.93 11.04
C CYS A 45 -11.15 26.30 10.97
N GLN A 46 -11.77 27.38 11.45
CA GLN A 46 -11.20 28.73 11.37
C GLN A 46 -10.17 29.04 12.47
N VAL A 47 -10.27 28.42 13.66
CA VAL A 47 -9.31 28.65 14.77
C VAL A 47 -7.89 28.21 14.40
N ALA A 48 -7.73 27.26 13.47
CA ALA A 48 -6.41 26.82 13.00
C ALA A 48 -5.70 27.80 12.04
N ALA A 49 -6.41 28.79 11.47
CA ALA A 49 -5.89 29.60 10.36
C ALA A 49 -5.34 30.99 10.77
N GLN A 50 -5.44 31.39 12.05
CA GLN A 50 -5.19 32.78 12.47
C GLN A 50 -3.90 33.06 13.25
N GLN A 51 -2.89 32.18 13.16
CA GLN A 51 -1.55 32.51 13.66
C GLN A 51 -0.47 32.20 12.60
N THR A 52 -0.23 33.14 11.70
CA THR A 52 1.09 33.53 11.16
C THR A 52 0.91 34.55 10.03
N GLY A 53 0.92 35.84 10.37
CA GLY A 53 0.96 36.92 9.40
C GLY A 53 2.39 37.22 8.94
N VAL A 54 2.91 36.43 7.99
CA VAL A 54 4.06 36.82 7.13
C VAL A 54 3.78 36.25 5.73
N ALA A 55 3.74 37.11 4.73
CA ALA A 55 3.50 36.72 3.34
C ALA A 55 4.64 35.78 2.84
N PRO A 56 4.33 34.62 2.24
CA PRO A 56 5.36 33.73 1.73
C PRO A 56 5.94 34.28 0.41
N ARG A 57 7.27 34.44 0.37
CA ARG A 57 7.99 34.56 -0.91
C ARG A 57 7.80 33.26 -1.72
N PRO A 58 7.75 33.32 -3.06
CA PRO A 58 7.72 32.11 -3.88
C PRO A 58 8.98 31.29 -3.59
N ARG A 59 8.78 30.15 -2.94
CA ARG A 59 9.84 29.18 -2.66
C ARG A 59 10.16 28.51 -4.01
N PRO A 60 11.41 28.53 -4.50
CA PRO A 60 11.76 27.72 -5.66
C PRO A 60 11.38 26.27 -5.35
N ALA A 61 10.84 25.56 -6.35
CA ALA A 61 10.44 24.16 -6.22
C ALA A 61 11.57 23.40 -5.50
N ALA A 62 11.29 22.94 -4.29
CA ALA A 62 12.27 22.21 -3.51
C ALA A 62 12.54 20.92 -4.28
N VAL A 63 13.75 20.80 -4.82
CA VAL A 63 14.27 19.50 -5.27
C VAL A 63 14.10 18.57 -4.07
N ALA A 64 13.34 17.50 -4.24
CA ALA A 64 13.11 16.53 -3.17
C ALA A 64 14.49 16.14 -2.58
N PRO A 65 14.68 16.24 -1.25
CA PRO A 65 15.96 15.90 -0.66
C PRO A 65 16.28 14.45 -1.02
N ARG A 66 17.45 14.21 -1.63
CA ARG A 66 17.94 12.84 -1.78
C ARG A 66 17.97 12.22 -0.37
N PRO A 67 17.35 11.06 -0.14
CA PRO A 67 17.38 10.44 1.18
C PRO A 67 18.83 10.27 1.64
N SER A 68 19.07 10.52 2.94
CA SER A 68 20.35 10.21 3.59
C SER A 68 20.74 8.76 3.33
N ARG A 69 22.04 8.41 3.41
CA ARG A 69 22.51 7.00 3.34
C ARG A 69 21.59 6.14 4.22
N GLY A 70 20.82 5.25 3.58
CA GLY A 70 19.87 4.40 4.30
C GLY A 70 20.59 3.40 5.20
N VAL A 71 19.82 2.74 6.07
CA VAL A 71 20.31 1.78 7.06
C VAL A 71 19.90 0.35 6.70
N GLY A 72 20.77 -0.61 7.02
CA GLY A 72 20.53 -2.00 6.72
C GLY A 72 20.59 -2.38 5.23
N ARG A 73 20.56 -3.68 4.99
CA ARG A 73 20.56 -4.33 3.68
C ARG A 73 19.16 -4.79 3.35
N VAL A 74 18.68 -4.47 2.14
CA VAL A 74 17.32 -4.79 1.73
C VAL A 74 17.31 -6.07 0.90
N TYR A 75 16.38 -6.96 1.24
CA TYR A 75 16.17 -8.23 0.57
C TYR A 75 14.72 -8.36 0.12
N PHE A 76 14.52 -8.81 -1.12
CA PHE A 76 13.21 -9.25 -1.59
C PHE A 76 13.07 -10.76 -1.42
N VAL A 77 11.93 -11.18 -0.89
CA VAL A 77 11.57 -12.58 -0.70
C VAL A 77 10.30 -12.85 -1.51
N PRO A 78 10.40 -13.42 -2.72
CA PRO A 78 9.23 -13.79 -3.49
C PRO A 78 8.44 -14.87 -2.72
N MET A 79 7.11 -14.73 -2.64
CA MET A 79 6.25 -15.64 -1.89
C MET A 79 5.14 -16.21 -2.78
N GLY A 80 5.08 -17.54 -2.87
CA GLY A 80 4.23 -18.24 -3.83
C GLY A 80 4.66 -18.00 -5.27
N GLU A 81 3.70 -17.89 -6.19
CA GLU A 81 3.96 -17.66 -7.61
C GLU A 81 4.14 -16.16 -7.94
N PHE A 82 4.97 -15.45 -7.17
CA PHE A 82 5.27 -14.06 -7.47
C PHE A 82 6.17 -13.94 -8.72
N PRO A 83 5.80 -13.15 -9.74
CA PRO A 83 6.54 -13.13 -11.00
C PRO A 83 7.98 -12.65 -10.85
N ALA A 84 8.95 -13.46 -11.30
CA ALA A 84 10.37 -13.12 -11.26
C ALA A 84 10.68 -11.81 -12.01
N ALA A 85 10.03 -11.59 -13.16
CA ALA A 85 10.17 -10.37 -13.96
C ALA A 85 9.80 -9.10 -13.16
N SER A 86 8.78 -9.16 -12.30
CA SER A 86 8.41 -8.02 -11.45
C SER A 86 9.48 -7.73 -10.39
N VAL A 87 10.11 -8.76 -9.83
CA VAL A 87 11.24 -8.60 -8.88
C VAL A 87 12.45 -7.98 -9.58
N GLU A 88 12.78 -8.45 -10.77
CA GLU A 88 13.87 -7.91 -11.60
C GLU A 88 13.65 -6.44 -11.95
N HIS A 89 12.41 -6.07 -12.33
CA HIS A 89 12.03 -4.69 -12.62
C HIS A 89 12.21 -3.79 -11.39
N LEU A 90 11.79 -4.25 -10.21
CA LEU A 90 11.96 -3.51 -8.96
C LEU A 90 13.45 -3.28 -8.64
N ILE A 91 14.27 -4.34 -8.73
CA ILE A 91 15.72 -4.22 -8.46
C ILE A 91 16.37 -3.24 -9.43
N ALA A 92 16.09 -3.36 -10.72
CA ALA A 92 16.63 -2.46 -11.74
C ALA A 92 16.27 -1.01 -11.43
N TYR A 93 15.00 -0.75 -11.10
CA TYR A 93 14.51 0.58 -10.72
C TYR A 93 15.24 1.16 -9.51
N TYR A 94 15.35 0.43 -8.39
CA TYR A 94 15.98 0.96 -7.18
C TYR A 94 17.49 1.16 -7.34
N ARG A 95 18.15 0.28 -8.10
CA ARG A 95 19.56 0.41 -8.45
C ARG A 95 19.80 1.66 -9.29
N GLU A 96 19.01 1.88 -10.34
CA GLU A 96 19.18 3.01 -11.25
C GLU A 96 18.83 4.35 -10.59
N LYS A 97 17.68 4.40 -9.90
CA LYS A 97 17.16 5.66 -9.35
C LYS A 97 17.86 6.10 -8.08
N TYR A 98 18.21 5.15 -7.20
CA TYR A 98 18.72 5.47 -5.86
C TYR A 98 20.10 4.88 -5.55
N GLY A 99 20.69 4.11 -6.47
CA GLY A 99 21.93 3.38 -6.20
C GLY A 99 21.77 2.31 -5.11
N LEU A 100 20.53 1.89 -4.81
CA LEU A 100 20.22 0.93 -3.77
C LEU A 100 20.39 -0.49 -4.31
N ALA A 101 21.32 -1.24 -3.73
CA ALA A 101 21.47 -2.66 -3.99
C ALA A 101 20.42 -3.44 -3.18
N ILE A 102 19.62 -4.25 -3.87
CA ILE A 102 18.63 -5.14 -3.28
C ILE A 102 18.93 -6.56 -3.76
N GLU A 103 18.99 -7.51 -2.83
CA GLU A 103 19.21 -8.92 -3.12
C GLU A 103 17.89 -9.68 -3.12
N THR A 104 17.69 -10.57 -4.10
CA THR A 104 16.55 -11.49 -4.11
C THR A 104 16.94 -12.79 -3.43
N LEU A 105 16.16 -13.21 -2.44
CA LEU A 105 16.30 -14.52 -1.80
C LEU A 105 15.53 -15.59 -2.56
N THR A 106 15.78 -16.85 -2.20
CA THR A 106 14.99 -17.99 -2.70
C THR A 106 13.51 -17.79 -2.42
N ALA A 107 12.68 -18.08 -3.41
CA ALA A 107 11.23 -17.97 -3.27
C ALA A 107 10.72 -18.91 -2.16
N VAL A 108 9.82 -18.39 -1.32
CA VAL A 108 9.21 -19.13 -0.21
C VAL A 108 7.84 -19.63 -0.66
N PRO A 109 7.57 -20.95 -0.60
CA PRO A 109 6.24 -21.48 -0.90
C PRO A 109 5.22 -21.01 0.14
N LEU A 110 3.98 -20.80 -0.28
CA LEU A 110 2.90 -20.48 0.65
C LEU A 110 2.45 -21.75 1.37
N GLU A 111 2.37 -21.67 2.69
CA GLU A 111 1.91 -22.75 3.54
C GLU A 111 0.44 -22.56 3.91
N ALA A 112 -0.29 -23.66 4.12
CA ALA A 112 -1.72 -23.61 4.42
C ALA A 112 -2.05 -22.75 5.66
N ALA A 113 -1.14 -22.68 6.63
CA ALA A 113 -1.29 -21.85 7.83
C ALA A 113 -1.37 -20.34 7.53
N ALA A 114 -0.80 -19.89 6.39
CA ALA A 114 -0.86 -18.50 5.99
C ALA A 114 -2.16 -18.12 5.25
N VAL A 115 -3.02 -19.09 4.95
CA VAL A 115 -4.24 -18.88 4.17
C VAL A 115 -5.45 -18.89 5.09
N ASP A 116 -6.21 -17.79 5.08
CA ASP A 116 -7.56 -17.77 5.60
C ASP A 116 -8.52 -18.27 4.52
N LEU A 117 -9.02 -19.49 4.68
CA LEU A 117 -9.91 -20.12 3.69
C LEU A 117 -11.30 -19.46 3.61
N LEU A 118 -11.75 -18.78 4.67
CA LEU A 118 -13.04 -18.08 4.67
C LEU A 118 -12.94 -16.79 3.88
N ARG A 119 -11.83 -16.07 4.04
CA ARG A 119 -11.55 -14.84 3.29
C ARG A 119 -10.96 -15.11 1.90
N GLN A 120 -10.40 -16.29 1.69
CA GLN A 120 -9.57 -16.62 0.53
C GLN A 120 -8.40 -15.64 0.37
N GLN A 121 -7.82 -15.21 1.49
CA GLN A 121 -6.74 -14.22 1.56
C GLN A 121 -5.59 -14.76 2.40
N LEU A 122 -4.40 -14.24 2.14
CA LEU A 122 -3.24 -14.46 2.99
C LEU A 122 -3.31 -13.58 4.24
N VAL A 123 -2.86 -14.13 5.36
CA VAL A 123 -2.69 -13.37 6.60
C VAL A 123 -1.29 -12.77 6.63
N ALA A 124 -1.18 -11.45 6.66
CA ALA A 124 0.09 -10.74 6.54
C ALA A 124 1.12 -11.11 7.62
N GLU A 125 0.66 -11.34 8.85
CA GLU A 125 1.47 -11.76 9.98
C GLU A 125 2.11 -13.14 9.75
N GLU A 126 1.36 -14.07 9.17
CA GLU A 126 1.85 -15.42 8.84
C GLU A 126 2.86 -15.36 7.70
N LEU A 127 2.71 -14.44 6.74
CA LEU A 127 3.73 -14.24 5.70
C LEU A 127 5.06 -13.76 6.28
N ILE A 128 5.03 -12.86 7.27
CA ILE A 128 6.25 -12.45 7.98
C ILE A 128 6.84 -13.63 8.77
N ALA A 129 6.00 -14.45 9.41
CA ALA A 129 6.45 -15.66 10.11
C ALA A 129 7.15 -16.64 9.14
N LEU A 130 6.60 -16.87 7.95
CA LEU A 130 7.20 -17.70 6.91
C LEU A 130 8.55 -17.15 6.44
N VAL A 131 8.65 -15.84 6.17
CA VAL A 131 9.92 -15.20 5.80
C VAL A 131 10.98 -15.42 6.88
N LYS A 132 10.62 -15.26 8.16
CA LYS A 132 11.52 -15.51 9.30
C LYS A 132 11.93 -16.98 9.40
N HIS A 133 10.98 -17.91 9.21
CA HIS A 133 11.22 -19.34 9.30
C HIS A 133 12.17 -19.87 8.21
N HIS A 134 12.00 -19.41 6.97
CA HIS A 134 12.83 -19.84 5.83
C HIS A 134 14.19 -19.11 5.76
N HIS A 135 14.33 -17.98 6.45
CA HIS A 135 15.58 -17.20 6.49
C HIS A 135 16.02 -16.81 7.91
N PRO A 136 16.22 -17.78 8.83
CA PRO A 136 16.44 -17.50 10.26
C PRO A 136 17.71 -16.66 10.51
N GLY A 137 18.80 -16.93 9.78
CA GLY A 137 20.04 -16.16 9.94
C GLY A 137 19.91 -14.68 9.56
N LEU A 138 19.09 -14.35 8.55
CA LEU A 138 18.78 -12.95 8.21
C LEU A 138 17.74 -12.36 9.16
N ALA A 139 16.82 -13.17 9.70
CA ALA A 139 15.87 -12.70 10.70
C ALA A 139 16.58 -12.25 12.00
N GLU A 140 17.64 -12.96 12.38
CA GLU A 140 18.48 -12.65 13.55
C GLU A 140 19.43 -11.46 13.31
N ASP A 141 19.87 -11.21 12.07
CA ASP A 141 20.73 -10.09 11.72
C ASP A 141 19.99 -8.76 11.85
N PRO A 142 20.35 -7.85 12.79
CA PRO A 142 19.67 -6.57 13.00
C PRO A 142 19.76 -5.61 11.81
N GLU A 143 20.70 -5.81 10.88
CA GLU A 143 20.87 -4.97 9.70
C GLU A 143 20.13 -5.52 8.47
N ALA A 144 19.50 -6.68 8.54
CA ALA A 144 18.71 -7.20 7.43
C ALA A 144 17.28 -6.62 7.45
N ILE A 145 16.83 -6.15 6.28
CA ILE A 145 15.45 -5.76 6.01
C ILE A 145 14.88 -6.74 5.00
N LEU A 146 13.92 -7.56 5.42
CA LEU A 146 13.29 -8.59 4.59
C LEU A 146 11.90 -8.12 4.15
N ILE A 147 11.66 -8.06 2.84
CA ILE A 147 10.38 -7.65 2.25
C ILE A 147 9.83 -8.84 1.43
N GLY A 148 8.81 -9.50 1.97
CA GLY A 148 8.03 -10.52 1.29
C GLY A 148 7.15 -9.89 0.20
N LEU A 149 7.16 -10.46 -1.01
CA LEU A 149 6.37 -10.02 -2.15
C LEU A 149 5.43 -11.14 -2.61
N THR A 150 4.14 -10.87 -2.68
CA THR A 150 3.15 -11.88 -3.09
C THR A 150 2.12 -11.33 -4.07
N ALA A 151 1.63 -12.19 -4.96
CA ALA A 151 0.62 -11.85 -5.95
C ALA A 151 -0.81 -12.15 -5.45
N TYR A 152 -0.93 -12.80 -4.29
CA TYR A 152 -2.22 -13.15 -3.69
C TYR A 152 -2.70 -12.07 -2.74
N ASP A 153 -4.02 -11.93 -2.64
CA ASP A 153 -4.64 -10.91 -1.80
C ASP A 153 -4.35 -11.17 -0.32
N MET A 154 -4.16 -10.09 0.44
CA MET A 154 -3.66 -10.14 1.80
C MET A 154 -4.48 -9.22 2.70
N TYR A 155 -4.68 -9.63 3.95
CA TYR A 155 -5.22 -8.77 5.00
C TYR A 155 -4.36 -8.86 6.27
N ILE A 156 -4.60 -7.94 7.22
CA ILE A 156 -3.91 -7.92 8.51
C ILE A 156 -4.93 -8.35 9.56
N ARG A 157 -4.64 -9.41 10.30
CA ARG A 157 -5.55 -10.01 11.29
C ARG A 157 -5.84 -9.06 12.46
N GLU A 158 -4.86 -8.25 12.84
CA GLU A 158 -5.00 -7.27 13.92
C GLU A 158 -6.01 -6.14 13.64
N TYR A 159 -6.38 -5.91 12.37
CA TYR A 159 -7.31 -4.85 11.98
C TYR A 159 -8.61 -5.40 11.38
N THR A 160 -9.68 -4.62 11.44
CA THR A 160 -10.96 -4.93 10.78
C THR A 160 -10.97 -4.55 9.29
N TRP A 161 -9.80 -4.52 8.65
CA TRP A 161 -9.68 -4.12 7.25
C TRP A 161 -10.01 -5.29 6.31
N GLU A 162 -10.54 -4.96 5.13
CA GLU A 162 -10.87 -5.95 4.11
C GLU A 162 -9.63 -6.48 3.39
N PHE A 163 -8.59 -5.66 3.24
CA PHE A 163 -7.33 -6.01 2.62
C PHE A 163 -6.22 -5.05 3.08
N ALA A 164 -4.97 -5.37 2.75
CA ALA A 164 -3.83 -4.50 2.93
C ALA A 164 -2.83 -4.66 1.78
N PHE A 165 -2.35 -3.54 1.24
CA PHE A 165 -1.24 -3.57 0.28
C PHE A 165 0.09 -3.95 0.93
N ALA A 166 0.30 -3.54 2.17
CA ALA A 166 1.54 -3.79 2.89
C ALA A 166 1.32 -3.91 4.39
N TRP A 167 2.06 -4.82 5.00
CA TRP A 167 2.22 -4.95 6.45
C TRP A 167 3.69 -4.81 6.81
N ARG A 168 3.99 -4.24 7.97
CA ARG A 168 5.36 -3.99 8.44
C ARG A 168 5.45 -4.36 9.90
N GLN A 169 6.50 -5.08 10.26
CA GLN A 169 6.74 -5.53 11.63
C GLN A 169 8.18 -5.26 12.04
N ASP A 170 8.35 -4.83 13.29
CA ASP A 170 9.65 -4.62 13.96
C ASP A 170 10.61 -3.68 13.21
N GLY A 171 10.10 -2.86 12.28
CA GLY A 171 10.89 -1.95 11.46
C GLY A 171 11.87 -2.61 10.48
N ARG A 172 11.81 -3.95 10.31
CA ARG A 172 12.76 -4.74 9.49
C ARG A 172 12.10 -5.87 8.68
N PHE A 173 10.84 -6.20 8.94
CA PHE A 173 10.10 -7.17 8.15
C PHE A 173 8.90 -6.48 7.50
N ALA A 174 8.60 -6.85 6.26
CA ALA A 174 7.39 -6.42 5.58
C ALA A 174 6.84 -7.52 4.69
N ALA A 175 5.53 -7.49 4.46
CA ALA A 175 4.85 -8.25 3.42
C ALA A 175 4.10 -7.28 2.53
N ILE A 176 4.19 -7.43 1.21
CA ILE A 176 3.52 -6.59 0.21
C ILE A 176 2.75 -7.48 -0.75
N SER A 177 1.47 -7.18 -0.94
CA SER A 177 0.60 -7.85 -1.91
C SER A 177 0.35 -6.96 -3.12
N SER A 178 0.56 -7.51 -4.33
CA SER A 178 0.19 -6.86 -5.59
C SER A 178 -1.20 -7.23 -6.09
N ALA A 179 -1.93 -8.12 -5.42
CA ALA A 179 -3.20 -8.66 -5.92
C ALA A 179 -4.20 -7.55 -6.26
N ARG A 180 -4.36 -6.59 -5.34
CA ARG A 180 -5.28 -5.46 -5.51
C ARG A 180 -4.69 -4.33 -6.35
N MET A 181 -3.47 -4.47 -6.87
CA MET A 181 -2.82 -3.49 -7.75
C MET A 181 -3.00 -3.84 -9.23
N ASP A 182 -3.22 -5.13 -9.52
CA ASP A 182 -3.40 -5.68 -10.85
C ASP A 182 -4.83 -5.46 -11.35
N PRO A 183 -5.05 -4.71 -12.45
CA PRO A 183 -6.37 -4.52 -13.05
C PRO A 183 -7.04 -5.84 -13.45
N GLU A 184 -6.28 -6.87 -13.83
CA GLU A 184 -6.85 -8.16 -14.26
C GLU A 184 -7.67 -8.82 -13.14
N ASN A 185 -7.26 -8.63 -11.88
CA ASN A 185 -7.96 -9.17 -10.71
C ASN A 185 -9.34 -8.53 -10.46
N PHE A 186 -9.63 -7.41 -11.15
CA PHE A 186 -10.93 -6.75 -11.16
C PHE A 186 -11.72 -6.97 -12.46
N GLY A 187 -11.18 -7.74 -13.40
CA GLY A 187 -11.79 -8.02 -14.70
C GLY A 187 -11.54 -6.93 -15.75
N ASP A 188 -10.62 -6.00 -15.48
CA ASP A 188 -10.15 -5.03 -16.46
C ASP A 188 -9.06 -5.64 -17.36
N PRO A 189 -8.76 -5.04 -18.53
CA PRO A 189 -7.67 -5.51 -19.38
C PRO A 189 -6.30 -5.45 -18.66
N PRO A 190 -5.35 -6.32 -19.05
CA PRO A 190 -3.98 -6.25 -18.55
C PRO A 190 -3.36 -4.87 -18.79
N ASP A 191 -2.81 -4.27 -17.72
CA ASP A 191 -2.00 -3.05 -17.80
C ASP A 191 -0.74 -3.22 -16.94
N PRO A 192 0.33 -3.82 -17.52
CA PRO A 192 1.54 -4.11 -16.78
C PRO A 192 2.25 -2.84 -16.30
N ASP A 193 2.14 -1.72 -17.02
CA ASP A 193 2.76 -0.45 -16.63
C ASP A 193 2.09 0.15 -15.40
N LEU A 194 0.75 0.08 -15.33
CA LEU A 194 -0.01 0.49 -14.16
C LEU A 194 0.29 -0.40 -12.94
N LEU A 195 0.30 -1.72 -13.13
CA LEU A 195 0.68 -2.68 -12.08
C LEU A 195 2.09 -2.38 -11.55
N HIS A 196 3.07 -2.24 -12.44
CA HIS A 196 4.44 -1.91 -12.04
C HIS A 196 4.53 -0.58 -11.30
N THR A 197 3.77 0.44 -11.73
CA THR A 197 3.74 1.75 -11.06
C THR A 197 3.17 1.65 -9.65
N ARG A 198 2.04 0.98 -9.47
CA ARG A 198 1.40 0.76 -8.16
C ARG A 198 2.30 -0.05 -7.22
N LEU A 199 2.90 -1.12 -7.73
CA LEU A 199 3.82 -1.96 -6.97
C LEU A 199 5.06 -1.16 -6.55
N ARG A 200 5.67 -0.39 -7.46
CA ARG A 200 6.79 0.51 -7.12
C ARG A 200 6.41 1.48 -6.01
N LYS A 201 5.23 2.11 -6.06
CA LYS A 201 4.80 3.03 -4.98
C LYS A 201 4.69 2.32 -3.63
N ALA A 202 4.07 1.15 -3.58
CA ALA A 202 3.94 0.37 -2.35
C ALA A 202 5.31 -0.06 -1.79
N VAL A 203 6.21 -0.55 -2.64
CA VAL A 203 7.57 -0.95 -2.27
C VAL A 203 8.40 0.27 -1.86
N SER A 204 8.30 1.40 -2.57
CA SER A 204 9.03 2.63 -2.26
C SER A 204 8.60 3.18 -0.91
N LYS A 205 7.29 3.24 -0.61
CA LYS A 205 6.83 3.62 0.73
C LYS A 205 7.38 2.71 1.82
N THR A 206 7.49 1.41 1.54
CA THR A 206 8.10 0.42 2.45
C THR A 206 9.57 0.71 2.71
N ILE A 207 10.37 0.87 1.65
CA ILE A 207 11.80 1.16 1.72
C ILE A 207 12.05 2.53 2.37
N GLY A 208 11.24 3.55 2.05
CA GLY A 208 11.30 4.88 2.64
C GLY A 208 11.17 4.82 4.17
N LEU A 209 10.18 4.08 4.67
CA LEU A 209 9.95 3.92 6.11
C LEU A 209 11.05 3.10 6.80
N MET A 210 11.53 2.02 6.18
CA MET A 210 12.36 1.02 6.86
C MET A 210 13.86 1.25 6.65
N HIS A 211 14.28 1.50 5.40
CA HIS A 211 15.68 1.69 5.03
C HIS A 211 16.10 3.16 5.15
N TYR A 212 15.31 4.09 4.62
CA TYR A 212 15.65 5.52 4.69
C TYR A 212 15.13 6.22 5.95
N ARG A 213 14.33 5.54 6.77
CA ARG A 213 13.74 6.06 8.03
C ARG A 213 13.00 7.39 7.84
N LEU A 214 12.40 7.57 6.66
CA LEU A 214 11.62 8.76 6.33
C LEU A 214 10.26 8.68 7.04
N PRO A 215 9.80 9.78 7.68
CA PRO A 215 8.46 9.83 8.25
C PRO A 215 7.40 9.87 7.15
N GLN A 216 6.18 9.43 7.46
CA GLN A 216 5.05 9.74 6.59
C GLN A 216 4.74 11.24 6.63
N GLY A 217 4.21 11.76 5.54
CA GLY A 217 3.82 13.16 5.40
C GLY A 217 2.44 13.33 4.78
N SER A 218 2.07 14.59 4.57
CA SER A 218 0.81 15.00 3.92
C SER A 218 1.00 15.52 2.50
N ASP A 219 2.22 15.51 1.96
CA ASP A 219 2.51 15.92 0.58
C ASP A 219 2.16 14.80 -0.39
N ARG A 220 1.10 15.00 -1.20
CA ARG A 220 0.66 14.00 -2.20
C ARG A 220 1.66 13.79 -3.32
N ASN A 221 2.62 14.68 -3.54
CA ASN A 221 3.66 14.47 -4.54
C ASN A 221 4.76 13.50 -4.07
N SER A 222 4.75 13.13 -2.78
CA SER A 222 5.65 12.15 -2.20
C SER A 222 4.94 10.80 -2.00
N VAL A 223 5.66 9.71 -2.26
CA VAL A 223 5.28 8.34 -1.95
C VAL A 223 5.17 8.08 -0.44
N MET A 224 5.74 8.98 0.37
CA MET A 224 5.61 9.00 1.82
C MET A 224 4.28 9.62 2.29
N TYR A 225 3.43 10.09 1.37
CA TYR A 225 2.06 10.50 1.69
C TYR A 225 1.29 9.41 2.44
N GLY A 226 0.57 9.77 3.50
CA GLY A 226 -0.33 8.87 4.20
C GLY A 226 -1.58 9.56 4.75
N PRO A 227 -2.68 8.81 4.95
CA PRO A 227 -2.82 7.37 4.72
C PRO A 227 -3.00 7.01 3.22
N ILE A 228 -2.75 5.75 2.86
CA ILE A 228 -3.13 5.15 1.56
C ILE A 228 -4.14 4.05 1.88
N LEU A 229 -5.42 4.28 1.61
CA LEU A 229 -6.51 3.38 2.02
C LEU A 229 -7.07 2.55 0.85
N GLY A 230 -6.67 2.86 -0.39
CA GLY A 230 -7.11 2.15 -1.57
C GLY A 230 -6.32 2.52 -2.83
N LEU A 231 -6.78 2.01 -3.97
CA LEU A 231 -6.16 2.26 -5.28
C LEU A 231 -6.19 3.74 -5.66
N ASP A 232 -7.31 4.45 -5.42
CA ASP A 232 -7.42 5.87 -5.75
C ASP A 232 -6.33 6.71 -5.05
N ASP A 233 -6.06 6.41 -3.76
CA ASP A 233 -4.97 7.04 -3.03
C ASP A 233 -3.62 6.68 -3.65
N LEU A 234 -3.37 5.38 -3.88
CA LEU A 234 -2.11 4.88 -4.45
C LEU A 234 -1.83 5.46 -5.84
N ASP A 235 -2.86 5.68 -6.65
CA ASP A 235 -2.73 6.27 -7.98
C ASP A 235 -2.48 7.78 -7.90
N SER A 236 -3.06 8.46 -6.90
CA SER A 236 -2.92 9.91 -6.70
C SER A 236 -1.58 10.37 -6.11
N VAL A 237 -0.84 9.48 -5.45
CA VAL A 237 0.45 9.86 -4.81
C VAL A 237 1.61 9.83 -5.80
N GLY A 238 2.61 10.68 -5.60
CA GLY A 238 3.84 10.64 -6.40
C GLY A 238 4.72 9.42 -6.12
N GLU A 239 5.77 9.25 -6.94
CA GLU A 239 6.75 8.15 -6.82
C GLU A 239 8.06 8.57 -6.13
N GLU A 240 8.21 9.85 -5.77
CA GLU A 240 9.40 10.37 -5.09
C GLU A 240 9.30 10.27 -3.58
N PHE A 241 10.44 10.22 -2.88
CA PHE A 241 10.47 10.25 -1.41
C PHE A 241 10.06 11.62 -0.84
#